data_AF-A0A970NCR4-F1
#
_entry.id   AF-A0A970NCR4-F1
#
_cell.length_a   1.000
_cell.length_b   1.000
_cell.length_c   1.000
_cell.angle_alpha   90.00
_cell.angle_beta   90.00
_cell.angle_gamma   90.00
#
_symmetry.space_group_name_H-M   'P 1'
#
loop_
_entity.id
_entity.type
_entity.pdbx_description
1 polymer ?
#
loop_
_entity_poly.entity_id
_entity_poly.type
_entity_poly.pdbx_seq_one_letter_code
_entity_poly.pdbx_strand_id
1 'polypeptide(L)'
;MGHIKPAAILNDTVATLLCAAYQDQHADAGSICGTGYNACLLDSQGRIINLEAGNFFTDLLPVNQYDAQLDLASVNSGHQRLEKMVSGAYLGELFRLMAVDLAHQDDRFPGLRHLEKPLAEPGSIDTRELSSLLAGGAMTIGASPYQPDPDETDLISSLVRDLVIRAARLVAASQAGMICYLDPRLQRRHLFGIDGALYEKMPLFAPHIRTALDEQWSGQAHQVEIRLMKDASGLGAALAALMATGP
;
A
#
# COMPACT_ATOMS: atom_id res chain seq x y z
N MET A 1 -8.45 12.33 35.66
CA MET A 1 -8.67 11.20 34.73
C MET A 1 -9.82 10.25 35.12
N GLY A 2 -10.62 10.50 36.16
CA GLY A 2 -11.69 9.58 36.61
C GLY A 2 -13.03 9.61 35.84
N HIS A 3 -13.13 10.36 34.74
CA HIS A 3 -14.39 10.52 33.98
C HIS A 3 -14.35 9.91 32.57
N ILE A 4 -13.24 9.26 32.19
CA ILE A 4 -13.10 8.58 30.89
C ILE A 4 -13.14 7.08 31.15
N LYS A 5 -14.09 6.38 30.52
CA LYS A 5 -14.17 4.92 30.53
C LYS A 5 -13.80 4.40 29.15
N PRO A 6 -12.70 3.63 29.00
CA PRO A 6 -12.39 2.97 27.73
C PRO A 6 -13.52 2.02 27.36
N ALA A 7 -14.13 2.24 26.19
CA ALA A 7 -15.26 1.46 25.69
C ALA A 7 -14.85 0.41 24.66
N ALA A 8 -13.89 0.74 23.79
CA ALA A 8 -13.42 -0.13 22.72
C ALA A 8 -11.92 0.10 22.46
N ILE A 9 -11.24 -0.96 22.02
CA ILE A 9 -9.92 -0.92 21.41
C ILE A 9 -10.08 -1.57 20.04
N LEU A 10 -9.61 -0.91 19.00
CA LEU A 10 -9.77 -1.34 17.61
C LEU A 10 -8.52 -1.02 16.79
N ASN A 11 -8.33 -1.78 15.73
CA ASN A 11 -7.33 -1.48 14.70
C ASN A 11 -7.84 -0.37 13.76
N ASP A 12 -6.93 0.38 13.15
CA ASP A 12 -7.23 1.44 12.19
C ASP A 12 -8.00 0.95 10.95
N THR A 13 -7.70 -0.24 10.43
CA THR A 13 -8.49 -0.84 9.34
C THR A 13 -9.95 -1.05 9.74
N VAL A 14 -10.20 -1.45 10.99
CA VAL A 14 -11.55 -1.63 11.54
C VAL A 14 -12.26 -0.28 11.65
N ALA A 15 -11.55 0.76 12.10
CA ALA A 15 -12.09 2.12 12.13
C ALA A 15 -12.46 2.60 10.72
N THR A 16 -11.61 2.33 9.73
CA THR A 16 -11.87 2.61 8.31
C THR A 16 -13.11 1.89 7.78
N LEU A 17 -13.28 0.60 8.09
CA LEU A 17 -14.48 -0.15 7.74
C LEU A 17 -15.73 0.43 8.41
N LEU A 18 -15.68 0.75 9.71
CA LEU A 18 -16.82 1.33 10.43
C LEU A 18 -17.23 2.68 9.85
N CYS A 19 -16.26 3.52 9.49
CA CYS A 19 -16.51 4.79 8.81
C CYS A 19 -17.21 4.59 7.46
N ALA A 20 -16.76 3.61 6.67
CA ALA A 20 -17.38 3.27 5.39
C ALA A 20 -18.81 2.72 5.57
N ALA A 21 -19.00 1.80 6.51
CA ALA A 21 -20.28 1.17 6.82
C ALA A 21 -21.32 2.16 7.36
N TYR A 22 -20.87 3.21 8.06
CA TYR A 22 -21.74 4.31 8.48
C TYR A 22 -22.33 5.09 7.31
N GLN A 23 -21.60 5.18 6.19
CA GLN A 23 -22.02 5.91 5.00
C GLN A 23 -22.72 5.03 3.95
N ASP A 24 -22.43 3.73 3.94
CA ASP A 24 -22.94 2.79 2.93
C ASP A 24 -23.06 1.37 3.49
N GLN A 25 -24.27 0.82 3.47
CA GLN A 25 -24.56 -0.54 3.97
C GLN A 25 -23.86 -1.66 3.19
N HIS A 26 -23.28 -1.38 2.02
CA HIS A 26 -22.52 -2.36 1.24
C HIS A 26 -21.04 -2.42 1.64
N ALA A 27 -20.61 -1.62 2.62
CA ALA A 27 -19.24 -1.67 3.13
C ALA A 27 -19.01 -2.94 3.94
N ASP A 28 -18.07 -3.76 3.48
CA ASP A 28 -17.73 -5.02 4.11
C ASP A 28 -16.23 -5.29 4.18
N ALA A 29 -15.41 -4.32 3.80
CA ALA A 29 -13.98 -4.38 4.03
C ALA A 29 -13.33 -2.99 4.21
N GLY A 30 -12.22 -2.96 4.95
CA GLY A 30 -11.45 -1.75 5.26
C GLY A 30 -9.97 -2.01 5.08
N SER A 31 -9.21 -1.06 4.53
CA SER A 31 -7.77 -1.18 4.35
C SER A 31 -7.02 0.12 4.64
N ILE A 32 -5.77 -0.04 5.04
CA ILE A 32 -4.81 1.05 5.22
C ILE A 32 -3.69 0.84 4.21
N CYS A 33 -3.43 1.85 3.39
CA CYS A 33 -2.38 1.91 2.38
C CYS A 33 -1.58 3.21 2.58
N GLY A 34 -0.64 3.18 3.52
CA GLY A 34 0.15 4.33 3.91
C GLY A 34 1.60 3.94 4.16
N THR A 35 2.11 4.28 5.34
CA THR A 35 3.43 3.80 5.80
C THR A 35 3.48 2.28 5.85
N GLY A 36 2.43 1.64 6.38
CA GLY A 36 2.23 0.19 6.34
C GLY A 36 1.06 -0.22 5.44
N TYR A 37 0.78 -1.52 5.42
CA TYR A 37 -0.36 -2.11 4.73
C TYR A 37 -1.08 -3.12 5.62
N ASN A 38 -2.37 -2.89 5.83
CA ASN A 38 -3.24 -3.84 6.51
C ASN A 38 -4.67 -3.79 5.95
N ALA A 39 -5.45 -4.84 6.23
CA ALA A 39 -6.85 -4.91 5.86
C ALA A 39 -7.68 -5.69 6.89
N CYS A 40 -8.98 -5.42 6.88
CA CYS A 40 -10.00 -6.16 7.60
C CYS A 40 -11.22 -6.41 6.71
N LEU A 41 -12.06 -7.36 7.11
CA LEU A 41 -13.34 -7.64 6.46
C LEU A 41 -14.44 -7.93 7.48
N LEU A 42 -15.69 -7.73 7.08
CA LEU A 42 -16.89 -8.16 7.79
C LEU A 42 -17.31 -9.54 7.26
N ASP A 43 -17.18 -10.58 8.07
CA ASP A 43 -17.53 -11.93 7.66
C ASP A 43 -19.06 -12.18 7.63
N SER A 44 -19.46 -13.33 7.11
CA SER A 44 -20.88 -13.73 7.02
C SER A 44 -21.57 -13.96 8.37
N GLN A 45 -20.81 -13.97 9.48
CA GLN A 45 -21.33 -14.07 10.84
C GLN A 45 -21.48 -12.70 11.50
N GLY A 46 -21.20 -11.61 10.78
CA GLY A 46 -21.27 -10.25 11.29
C GLY A 46 -20.08 -9.87 12.17
N ARG A 47 -18.94 -10.58 12.05
CA ARG A 47 -17.71 -10.29 12.80
C ARG A 47 -16.74 -9.54 11.91
N ILE A 48 -16.12 -8.50 12.46
CA ILE A 48 -15.01 -7.84 11.79
C ILE A 48 -13.72 -8.59 12.11
N ILE A 49 -13.04 -9.08 11.08
CA ILE A 49 -11.77 -9.80 11.18
C ILE A 49 -10.66 -8.87 10.73
N ASN A 50 -9.79 -8.46 11.66
CA ASN A 50 -8.50 -7.85 11.32
C ASN A 50 -7.58 -8.96 10.79
N LEU A 51 -7.12 -8.82 9.54
CA LEU A 51 -6.37 -9.88 8.87
C LEU A 51 -4.88 -9.83 9.18
N GLU A 52 -4.35 -8.70 9.63
CA GLU A 52 -2.90 -8.43 9.65
C GLU A 52 -2.28 -8.74 8.28
N ALA A 53 -2.95 -8.25 7.22
CA ALA A 53 -2.70 -8.65 5.82
C ALA A 53 -1.26 -8.36 5.37
N GLY A 54 -0.57 -7.42 6.00
CA GLY A 54 0.84 -7.14 5.76
C GLY A 54 1.75 -8.36 5.92
N ASN A 55 1.38 -9.30 6.80
CA ASN A 55 2.14 -10.53 7.04
C ASN A 55 1.84 -11.66 6.04
N PHE A 56 0.99 -11.43 5.04
CA PHE A 56 0.69 -12.43 4.03
C PHE A 56 1.95 -12.87 3.26
N PHE A 57 2.14 -14.17 3.14
CA PHE A 57 3.23 -14.77 2.37
C PHE A 57 2.81 -16.13 1.79
N THR A 58 3.16 -16.35 0.52
CA THR A 58 2.98 -17.59 -0.23
C THR A 58 3.99 -17.62 -1.37
N ASP A 59 4.30 -18.80 -1.89
CA ASP A 59 5.14 -18.99 -3.09
C ASP A 59 4.52 -18.38 -4.36
N LEU A 60 3.25 -17.95 -4.30
CA LEU A 60 2.58 -17.21 -5.38
C LEU A 60 2.95 -15.71 -5.41
N LEU A 61 3.53 -15.16 -4.35
CA LEU A 61 3.97 -13.76 -4.38
C LEU A 61 5.17 -13.65 -5.34
N PRO A 62 5.18 -12.67 -6.27
CA PRO A 62 6.25 -12.48 -7.23
C PRO A 62 7.45 -11.77 -6.56
N VAL A 63 8.06 -12.44 -5.58
CA VAL A 63 9.20 -11.95 -4.82
C VAL A 63 10.42 -11.94 -5.75
N ASN A 64 11.04 -10.78 -5.91
CA ASN A 64 12.30 -10.63 -6.64
C ASN A 64 13.51 -10.55 -5.69
N GLN A 65 14.70 -10.41 -6.26
CA GLN A 65 15.94 -10.32 -5.49
C GLN A 65 15.99 -9.12 -4.53
N TYR A 66 15.40 -7.99 -4.90
CA TYR A 66 15.37 -6.77 -4.09
C TYR A 66 14.38 -6.90 -2.92
N ASP A 67 13.23 -7.54 -3.16
CA ASP A 67 12.28 -7.87 -2.09
C ASP A 67 12.94 -8.82 -1.06
N ALA A 68 13.66 -9.84 -1.53
CA ALA A 68 14.37 -10.79 -0.67
C ALA A 68 15.52 -10.11 0.12
N GLN A 69 16.29 -9.25 -0.54
CA GLN A 69 17.36 -8.48 0.09
C GLN A 69 16.82 -7.53 1.17
N LEU A 70 15.74 -6.81 0.88
CA LEU A 70 15.08 -5.93 1.84
C LEU A 70 14.56 -6.72 3.04
N ASP A 71 13.88 -7.84 2.81
CA ASP A 71 13.34 -8.68 3.89
C ASP A 71 14.45 -9.23 4.79
N LEU A 72 15.55 -9.74 4.21
CA LEU A 72 16.70 -10.25 4.96
C LEU A 72 17.39 -9.16 5.81
N ALA A 73 17.48 -7.93 5.30
CA ALA A 73 18.12 -6.83 6.01
C ALA A 73 17.19 -6.14 7.04
N SER A 74 15.89 -6.42 7.01
CA SER A 74 14.91 -5.79 7.89
C SER A 74 14.96 -6.32 9.32
N VAL A 75 14.48 -5.51 10.29
CA VAL A 75 14.39 -5.88 11.71
C VAL A 75 13.47 -7.09 11.93
N ASN A 76 12.48 -7.27 11.06
CA ASN A 76 11.47 -8.32 11.12
C ASN A 76 11.59 -9.28 9.92
N SER A 77 12.80 -9.78 9.68
CA SER A 77 13.07 -10.72 8.58
C SER A 77 12.12 -11.92 8.58
N GLY A 78 11.57 -12.26 7.41
CA GLY A 78 10.60 -13.33 7.23
C GLY A 78 9.16 -12.96 7.60
N HIS A 79 8.92 -11.76 8.12
CA HIS A 79 7.60 -11.23 8.50
C HIS A 79 7.22 -10.01 7.65
N GLN A 80 5.93 -9.63 7.67
CA GLN A 80 5.42 -8.44 6.97
C GLN A 80 5.76 -8.43 5.46
N ARG A 81 5.80 -9.61 4.83
CA ARG A 81 6.36 -9.75 3.48
C ARG A 81 5.52 -9.04 2.42
N LEU A 82 4.19 -9.13 2.47
CA LEU A 82 3.34 -8.35 1.57
C LEU A 82 3.49 -6.85 1.83
N GLU A 83 3.50 -6.42 3.10
CA GLU A 83 3.66 -5.01 3.46
C GLU A 83 4.97 -4.41 2.93
N LYS A 84 6.08 -5.17 3.00
CA LYS A 84 7.37 -4.78 2.44
C LYS A 84 7.35 -4.58 0.93
N MET A 85 6.50 -5.30 0.22
CA MET A 85 6.38 -5.18 -1.23
C MET A 85 5.49 -3.99 -1.66
N VAL A 86 4.60 -3.50 -0.79
CA VAL A 86 3.52 -2.60 -1.21
C VAL A 86 3.44 -1.26 -0.49
N SER A 87 4.03 -1.12 0.69
CA SER A 87 3.77 0.04 1.57
C SER A 87 4.82 1.13 1.49
N GLY A 88 4.43 2.33 1.90
CA GLY A 88 5.24 3.53 1.76
C GLY A 88 6.52 3.55 2.58
N ALA A 89 6.64 2.70 3.61
CA ALA A 89 7.88 2.52 4.36
C ALA A 89 8.98 1.82 3.54
N TYR A 90 8.64 1.05 2.51
CA TYR A 90 9.59 0.15 1.85
C TYR A 90 9.75 0.41 0.35
N LEU A 91 8.79 1.03 -0.34
CA LEU A 91 8.92 1.29 -1.78
C LEU A 91 10.15 2.13 -2.13
N GLY A 92 10.47 3.15 -1.31
CA GLY A 92 11.69 3.95 -1.50
C GLY A 92 12.97 3.10 -1.36
N GLU A 93 13.01 2.22 -0.36
CA GLU A 93 14.15 1.33 -0.13
C GLU A 93 14.29 0.25 -1.21
N LEU A 94 13.18 -0.32 -1.69
CA LEU A 94 13.20 -1.22 -2.84
C LEU A 94 13.80 -0.53 -4.07
N PHE A 95 13.39 0.70 -4.36
CA PHE A 95 13.98 1.46 -5.45
C PHE A 95 15.47 1.76 -5.20
N ARG A 96 15.87 2.11 -3.97
CA ARG A 96 17.29 2.32 -3.63
C ARG A 96 18.13 1.08 -3.91
N LEU A 97 17.65 -0.11 -3.55
CA LEU A 97 18.35 -1.37 -3.82
C LEU A 97 18.51 -1.62 -5.33
N MET A 98 17.49 -1.31 -6.12
CA MET A 98 17.56 -1.36 -7.59
C MET A 98 18.57 -0.34 -8.12
N ALA A 99 18.56 0.89 -7.60
CA ALA A 99 19.45 1.96 -8.02
C ALA A 99 20.93 1.65 -7.71
N VAL A 100 21.22 1.04 -6.55
CA VAL A 100 22.57 0.55 -6.22
C VAL A 100 23.03 -0.47 -7.27
N ASP A 101 22.17 -1.44 -7.59
CA ASP A 101 22.52 -2.50 -8.55
C ASP A 101 22.79 -1.92 -9.95
N LEU A 102 21.92 -1.03 -10.42
CA LEU A 102 22.05 -0.37 -11.72
C LEU A 102 23.30 0.52 -11.79
N ALA A 103 23.60 1.27 -10.73
CA ALA A 103 24.82 2.08 -10.65
C ALA A 103 26.07 1.22 -10.87
N HIS A 104 26.13 0.01 -10.29
CA HIS A 104 27.29 -0.86 -10.43
C HIS A 104 27.34 -1.63 -11.75
N GLN A 105 26.19 -2.05 -12.29
CA GLN A 105 26.15 -3.05 -13.36
C GLN A 105 25.81 -2.50 -14.75
N ASP A 106 25.27 -1.29 -14.85
CA ASP A 106 24.72 -0.79 -16.11
C ASP A 106 25.23 0.61 -16.46
N ASP A 107 25.93 0.71 -17.60
CA ASP A 107 26.55 1.96 -18.08
C ASP A 107 25.51 3.03 -18.47
N ARG A 108 24.23 2.67 -18.58
CA ARG A 108 23.13 3.60 -18.88
C ARG A 108 22.73 4.47 -17.69
N PHE A 109 23.32 4.26 -16.51
CA PHE A 109 23.01 5.01 -15.29
C PHE A 109 24.23 5.77 -14.73
N PRO A 110 24.84 6.68 -15.52
CA PRO A 110 25.99 7.46 -15.08
C PRO A 110 25.66 8.39 -13.91
N GLY A 111 24.44 8.96 -13.85
CA GLY A 111 23.98 9.81 -12.76
C GLY A 111 23.91 9.05 -11.44
N LEU A 112 23.39 7.83 -11.43
CA LEU A 112 23.39 6.99 -10.23
C LEU A 112 24.80 6.62 -9.76
N ARG A 113 25.75 6.37 -10.67
CA ARG A 113 27.16 6.10 -10.32
C ARG A 113 27.81 7.23 -9.54
N HIS A 114 27.49 8.47 -9.89
CA HIS A 114 27.98 9.64 -9.15
C HIS A 114 27.40 9.77 -7.74
N LEU A 115 26.36 8.99 -7.43
CA LEU A 115 25.64 8.97 -6.16
C LEU A 115 25.90 7.70 -5.35
N GLU A 116 26.98 6.96 -5.61
CA GLU A 116 27.34 5.72 -4.88
C GLU A 116 27.31 5.90 -3.35
N LYS A 117 27.86 7.03 -2.85
CA LYS A 117 27.90 7.32 -1.40
C LYS A 117 26.52 7.50 -0.77
N PRO A 118 25.64 8.40 -1.25
CA PRO A 118 24.29 8.53 -0.69
C PRO A 118 23.43 7.28 -0.98
N LEU A 119 23.67 6.57 -2.09
CA LEU A 119 23.00 5.30 -2.36
C LEU A 119 23.39 4.21 -1.36
N ALA A 120 24.59 4.23 -0.77
CA ALA A 120 25.01 3.24 0.21
C ALA A 120 24.24 3.32 1.55
N GLU A 121 23.54 4.42 1.83
CA GLU A 121 22.78 4.62 3.06
C GLU A 121 21.35 4.06 2.93
N PRO A 122 20.94 3.04 3.72
CA PRO A 122 19.57 2.55 3.72
C PRO A 122 18.56 3.65 4.07
N GLY A 123 17.44 3.69 3.35
CA GLY A 123 16.42 4.72 3.53
C GLY A 123 16.78 6.09 2.96
N SER A 124 17.87 6.21 2.18
CA SER A 124 18.24 7.47 1.50
C SER A 124 17.26 7.88 0.40
N ILE A 125 16.32 7.01 0.04
CA ILE A 125 15.21 7.30 -0.86
C ILE A 125 13.92 6.90 -0.17
N ASP A 126 12.97 7.84 -0.09
CA ASP A 126 11.63 7.57 0.40
C ASP A 126 10.56 7.74 -0.69
N THR A 127 9.31 7.46 -0.35
CA THR A 127 8.20 7.52 -1.31
C THR A 127 7.86 8.92 -1.81
N ARG A 128 8.27 9.98 -1.11
CA ARG A 128 8.09 11.37 -1.59
C ARG A 128 8.96 11.63 -2.79
N GLU A 129 10.18 11.11 -2.79
CA GLU A 129 11.11 11.19 -3.92
C GLU A 129 10.55 10.47 -5.15
N LEU A 130 10.01 9.26 -4.96
CA LEU A 130 9.34 8.51 -6.03
C LEU A 130 8.12 9.25 -6.58
N SER A 131 7.30 9.81 -5.69
CA SER A 131 6.12 10.59 -6.07
C SER A 131 6.49 11.87 -6.82
N SER A 132 7.58 12.54 -6.42
CA SER A 132 8.10 13.74 -7.08
C SER A 132 8.54 13.40 -8.50
N LEU A 133 9.35 12.35 -8.66
CA LEU A 133 9.81 11.89 -9.97
C LEU A 133 8.65 11.54 -10.91
N LEU A 134 7.65 10.78 -10.44
CA LEU A 134 6.48 10.42 -11.24
C LEU A 134 5.62 11.63 -11.64
N ALA A 135 5.70 12.73 -10.89
CA ALA A 135 5.05 14.00 -11.21
C ALA A 135 5.91 14.91 -12.12
N GLY A 136 7.06 14.44 -12.60
CA GLY A 136 8.02 15.23 -13.39
C GLY A 136 8.85 16.20 -12.55
N GLY A 137 8.88 16.02 -11.23
CA GLY A 137 9.67 16.80 -10.30
C GLY A 137 11.11 16.29 -10.15
N ALA A 138 11.91 17.04 -9.39
CA ALA A 138 13.27 16.64 -9.06
C ALA A 138 13.29 15.55 -7.98
N MET A 139 14.37 14.77 -7.98
CA MET A 139 14.63 13.73 -6.99
C MET A 139 15.92 14.04 -6.23
N THR A 140 15.94 13.73 -4.94
CA THR A 140 17.12 13.77 -4.07
C THR A 140 17.38 12.36 -3.55
N ILE A 141 18.66 11.96 -3.54
CA ILE A 141 19.11 10.71 -2.92
C ILE A 141 19.95 11.10 -1.70
N GLY A 142 19.45 10.79 -0.51
CA GLY A 142 19.98 11.30 0.75
C GLY A 142 19.92 12.83 0.78
N ALA A 143 21.09 13.48 0.81
CA ALA A 143 21.20 14.94 0.73
C ALA A 143 21.72 15.42 -0.64
N SER A 144 21.82 14.54 -1.64
CA SER A 144 22.42 14.84 -2.94
C SER A 144 21.35 14.92 -4.02
N PRO A 145 21.24 16.05 -4.75
CA PRO A 145 20.33 16.15 -5.89
C PRO A 145 20.69 15.12 -6.95
N TYR A 146 19.68 14.43 -7.47
CA TYR A 146 19.83 13.54 -8.61
C TYR A 146 19.46 14.28 -9.89
N GLN A 147 20.45 14.47 -10.76
CA GLN A 147 20.33 15.19 -12.02
C GLN A 147 20.80 14.29 -13.18
N PRO A 148 20.03 13.24 -13.51
CA PRO A 148 20.31 12.39 -14.67
C PRO A 148 20.16 13.16 -15.98
N ASP A 149 20.76 12.62 -17.03
CA ASP A 149 20.44 13.06 -18.40
C ASP A 149 19.03 12.59 -18.81
N PRO A 150 18.48 13.07 -19.95
CA PRO A 150 17.12 12.69 -20.37
C PRO A 150 16.91 11.18 -20.56
N ASP A 151 17.90 10.46 -21.07
CA ASP A 151 17.78 9.02 -21.34
C ASP A 151 17.72 8.23 -20.01
N GLU A 152 18.60 8.57 -19.06
CA GLU A 152 18.59 8.00 -17.71
C GLU A 152 17.32 8.41 -16.93
N THR A 153 16.82 9.63 -17.14
CA THR A 153 15.54 10.10 -16.55
C THR A 153 14.37 9.21 -16.99
N ASP A 154 14.28 8.90 -18.28
CA ASP A 154 13.21 8.06 -18.83
C ASP A 154 13.29 6.63 -18.29
N LEU A 155 14.50 6.06 -18.23
CA LEU A 155 14.73 4.72 -17.68
C LEU A 155 14.34 4.63 -16.20
N ILE A 156 14.76 5.61 -15.38
CA ILE A 156 14.45 5.65 -13.96
C ILE A 156 12.96 5.89 -13.71
N SER A 157 12.34 6.79 -14.49
CA SER A 157 10.90 7.03 -14.42
C SER A 157 10.09 5.79 -14.79
N SER A 158 10.54 5.02 -15.78
CA SER A 158 9.92 3.73 -16.13
C SER A 158 10.06 2.73 -14.99
N LEU A 159 11.23 2.65 -14.35
CA LEU A 159 11.47 1.72 -13.26
C LEU A 159 10.62 2.02 -12.02
N VAL A 160 10.53 3.29 -11.63
CA VAL A 160 9.69 3.73 -10.52
C VAL A 160 8.21 3.48 -10.84
N ARG A 161 7.79 3.73 -12.07
CA ARG A 161 6.44 3.40 -12.54
C ARG A 161 6.15 1.91 -12.37
N ASP A 162 7.03 1.03 -12.84
CA ASP A 162 6.83 -0.41 -12.74
C ASP A 162 6.77 -0.88 -11.28
N LEU A 163 7.63 -0.33 -10.41
CA LEU A 163 7.63 -0.63 -8.98
C LEU A 163 6.31 -0.23 -8.30
N VAL A 164 5.83 0.99 -8.56
CA VAL A 164 4.59 1.53 -7.99
C VAL A 164 3.37 0.79 -8.53
N ILE A 165 3.34 0.47 -9.83
CA ILE A 165 2.25 -0.32 -10.43
C ILE A 165 2.24 -1.73 -9.86
N ARG A 166 3.40 -2.38 -9.70
CA ARG A 166 3.49 -3.70 -9.06
C ARG A 166 2.89 -3.67 -7.65
N ALA A 167 3.26 -2.67 -6.85
CA ALA A 167 2.74 -2.49 -5.50
C ALA A 167 1.20 -2.31 -5.48
N ALA A 168 0.67 -1.44 -6.34
CA ALA A 168 -0.77 -1.24 -6.51
C ALA A 168 -1.49 -2.54 -6.90
N ARG A 169 -0.94 -3.30 -7.85
CA ARG A 169 -1.53 -4.57 -8.30
C ARG A 169 -1.52 -5.65 -7.22
N LEU A 170 -0.50 -5.69 -6.37
CA LEU A 170 -0.45 -6.59 -5.22
C LEU A 170 -1.49 -6.23 -4.14
N VAL A 171 -1.69 -4.93 -3.87
CA VAL A 171 -2.79 -4.47 -3.01
C VAL A 171 -4.14 -4.88 -3.59
N ALA A 172 -4.33 -4.70 -4.90
CA ALA A 172 -5.55 -5.12 -5.58
C ALA A 172 -5.76 -6.63 -5.51
N ALA A 173 -4.70 -7.44 -5.64
CA ALA A 173 -4.80 -8.89 -5.50
C ALA A 173 -5.22 -9.32 -4.08
N SER A 174 -4.71 -8.66 -3.05
CA SER A 174 -5.16 -8.85 -1.66
C SER A 174 -6.64 -8.50 -1.50
N GLN A 175 -7.07 -7.35 -2.04
CA GLN A 175 -8.48 -6.94 -2.08
C GLN A 175 -9.36 -7.94 -2.82
N ALA A 176 -8.89 -8.44 -3.96
CA ALA A 176 -9.58 -9.46 -4.73
C ALA A 176 -9.74 -10.75 -3.94
N GLY A 177 -8.71 -11.19 -3.21
CA GLY A 177 -8.79 -12.35 -2.33
C GLY A 177 -9.88 -12.21 -1.27
N MET A 178 -10.00 -11.03 -0.65
CA MET A 178 -11.05 -10.75 0.35
C MET A 178 -12.46 -10.78 -0.26
N ILE A 179 -12.65 -10.16 -1.43
CA ILE A 179 -13.94 -10.21 -2.12
C ILE A 179 -14.27 -11.63 -2.54
N CYS A 180 -13.32 -12.40 -3.08
CA CYS A 180 -13.53 -13.81 -3.43
C CYS A 180 -13.88 -14.67 -2.20
N TYR A 181 -13.37 -14.33 -1.02
CA TYR A 181 -13.75 -14.99 0.23
C TYR A 181 -15.19 -14.65 0.65
N LEU A 182 -15.60 -13.38 0.52
CA LEU A 182 -16.94 -12.90 0.90
C LEU A 182 -18.03 -13.31 -0.10
N ASP A 183 -17.72 -13.26 -1.39
CA ASP A 183 -18.63 -13.50 -2.50
C ASP A 183 -17.85 -14.09 -3.70
N PRO A 184 -17.65 -15.42 -3.75
CA PRO A 184 -16.87 -16.08 -4.79
C PRO A 184 -17.38 -15.87 -6.22
N ARG A 185 -18.65 -15.44 -6.37
CA ARG A 185 -19.29 -15.22 -7.67
C ARG A 185 -19.54 -13.74 -7.97
N LEU A 186 -19.14 -12.83 -7.07
CA LEU A 186 -19.39 -11.40 -7.15
C LEU A 186 -20.84 -11.10 -7.58
N GLN A 187 -21.81 -11.52 -6.77
CA GLN A 187 -23.24 -11.41 -7.04
C GLN A 187 -23.89 -10.17 -6.42
N ARG A 188 -23.20 -9.49 -5.51
CA ARG A 188 -23.66 -8.24 -4.90
C ARG A 188 -22.61 -7.14 -4.95
N ARG A 189 -23.06 -5.92 -4.69
CA ARG A 189 -22.17 -4.77 -4.52
C ARG A 189 -21.40 -4.88 -3.19
N HIS A 190 -20.12 -4.52 -3.27
CA HIS A 190 -19.14 -4.44 -2.19
C HIS A 190 -18.54 -3.03 -2.18
N LEU A 191 -18.36 -2.47 -0.99
CA LEU A 191 -17.62 -1.24 -0.80
C LEU A 191 -16.39 -1.51 0.08
N PHE A 192 -15.23 -1.22 -0.49
CA PHE A 192 -13.94 -1.28 0.20
C PHE A 192 -13.56 0.12 0.67
N GLY A 193 -13.60 0.35 1.98
CA GLY A 193 -13.06 1.57 2.57
C GLY A 193 -11.52 1.53 2.55
N ILE A 194 -10.87 2.58 2.07
CA ILE A 194 -9.41 2.68 2.08
C ILE A 194 -8.96 4.00 2.67
N ASP A 195 -7.92 4.00 3.49
CA ASP A 195 -7.26 5.21 3.99
C ASP A 195 -5.74 5.07 3.84
N GLY A 196 -5.01 6.17 3.88
CA GLY A 196 -3.55 6.21 3.84
C GLY A 196 -2.97 7.01 2.65
N ALA A 197 -1.85 7.68 2.94
CA ALA A 197 -1.24 8.64 2.03
C ALA A 197 -0.70 8.00 0.73
N LEU A 198 -0.33 6.72 0.75
CA LEU A 198 0.14 6.05 -0.46
C LEU A 198 -1.00 5.92 -1.47
N TYR A 199 -2.18 5.46 -1.03
CA TYR A 199 -3.34 5.41 -1.90
C TYR A 199 -3.82 6.80 -2.35
N GLU A 200 -3.85 7.77 -1.43
CA GLU A 200 -4.35 9.12 -1.75
C GLU A 200 -3.43 9.91 -2.70
N LYS A 201 -2.11 9.81 -2.51
CA LYS A 201 -1.16 10.80 -3.08
C LYS A 201 -0.17 10.22 -4.08
N MET A 202 0.14 8.94 -4.04
CA MET A 202 1.13 8.36 -4.96
C MET A 202 0.55 8.33 -6.38
N PRO A 203 1.19 9.00 -7.36
CA PRO A 203 0.77 8.91 -8.75
C PRO A 203 0.67 7.45 -9.19
N LEU A 204 -0.30 7.16 -10.05
CA LEU A 204 -0.54 5.82 -10.61
C LEU A 204 -1.11 4.79 -9.62
N PHE A 205 -0.98 4.95 -8.29
CA PHE A 205 -1.31 3.89 -7.34
C PHE A 205 -2.81 3.52 -7.34
N ALA A 206 -3.70 4.46 -6.98
CA ALA A 206 -5.15 4.22 -6.97
C ALA A 206 -5.72 3.82 -8.35
N PRO A 207 -5.35 4.48 -9.47
CA PRO A 207 -5.77 4.04 -10.80
C PRO A 207 -5.38 2.60 -11.13
N HIS A 208 -4.17 2.15 -10.77
CA HIS A 208 -3.73 0.80 -11.10
C HIS A 208 -4.31 -0.27 -10.15
N ILE A 209 -4.72 0.10 -8.93
CA ILE A 209 -5.59 -0.78 -8.13
C ILE A 209 -6.90 -1.01 -8.88
N ARG A 210 -7.55 0.06 -9.34
CA ARG A 210 -8.81 -0.02 -10.11
C ARG A 210 -8.65 -0.88 -11.37
N THR A 211 -7.62 -0.63 -12.17
CA THR A 211 -7.32 -1.40 -13.39
C THR A 211 -7.15 -2.89 -13.08
N ALA A 212 -6.42 -3.25 -12.01
CA ALA A 212 -6.22 -4.65 -11.65
C ALA A 212 -7.53 -5.35 -11.24
N LEU A 213 -8.43 -4.66 -10.53
CA LEU A 213 -9.75 -5.21 -10.19
C LEU A 213 -10.66 -5.32 -11.42
N ASP A 214 -10.58 -4.38 -12.37
CA ASP A 214 -11.30 -4.45 -13.64
C ASP A 214 -10.89 -5.67 -14.47
N GLU A 215 -9.58 -5.94 -14.53
CA GLU A 215 -9.03 -7.13 -15.18
C GLU A 215 -9.50 -8.43 -14.50
N GLN A 216 -9.49 -8.46 -13.16
CA GLN A 216 -9.90 -9.63 -12.38
C GLN A 216 -11.38 -10.00 -12.58
N TRP A 217 -12.28 -9.02 -12.67
CA TRP A 217 -13.72 -9.25 -12.85
C TRP A 217 -14.26 -8.52 -14.08
N SER A 218 -13.78 -8.93 -15.25
CA SER A 218 -14.26 -8.42 -16.54
C SER A 218 -15.80 -8.41 -16.61
N GLY A 219 -16.39 -7.22 -16.73
CA GLY A 219 -17.85 -7.01 -16.83
C GLY A 219 -18.62 -6.96 -15.50
N GLN A 220 -18.00 -7.33 -14.37
CA GLN A 220 -18.63 -7.33 -13.04
C GLN A 220 -17.94 -6.41 -12.03
N ALA A 221 -16.77 -5.86 -12.37
CA ALA A 221 -15.96 -5.07 -11.47
C ALA A 221 -16.65 -3.78 -10.97
N HIS A 222 -17.72 -3.32 -11.62
CA HIS A 222 -18.60 -2.24 -11.15
C HIS A 222 -19.29 -2.56 -9.82
N GLN A 223 -19.36 -3.84 -9.43
CA GLN A 223 -19.87 -4.27 -8.13
C GLN A 223 -18.87 -4.01 -7.00
N VAL A 224 -17.59 -3.78 -7.29
CA VAL A 224 -16.57 -3.47 -6.28
C VAL A 224 -16.24 -2.00 -6.35
N GLU A 225 -16.66 -1.24 -5.36
CA GLU A 225 -16.29 0.17 -5.19
C GLU A 225 -15.14 0.29 -4.18
N ILE A 226 -14.14 1.11 -4.48
CA ILE A 226 -13.12 1.51 -3.51
C ILE A 226 -13.32 2.99 -3.21
N ARG A 227 -13.44 3.33 -1.93
CA ARG A 227 -13.69 4.71 -1.49
C ARG A 227 -12.67 5.15 -0.45
N LEU A 228 -12.04 6.28 -0.73
CA LEU A 228 -11.12 6.93 0.22
C LEU A 228 -11.91 7.43 1.43
N MET A 229 -11.52 6.98 2.62
CA MET A 229 -12.12 7.35 3.90
C MET A 229 -11.18 8.30 4.63
N LYS A 230 -11.42 9.61 4.50
CA LYS A 230 -10.59 10.61 5.19
C LYS A 230 -10.87 10.61 6.70
N ASP A 231 -9.81 10.71 7.50
CA ASP A 231 -9.85 10.81 8.97
C ASP A 231 -10.68 9.70 9.65
N ALA A 232 -10.65 8.50 9.08
CA ALA A 232 -11.55 7.42 9.46
C ALA A 232 -11.29 6.88 10.88
N SER A 233 -10.06 7.01 11.39
CA SER A 233 -9.69 6.54 12.72
C SER A 233 -10.52 7.18 13.84
N GLY A 234 -10.75 8.50 13.77
CA GLY A 234 -11.48 9.23 14.81
C GLY A 234 -12.98 8.89 14.83
N LEU A 235 -13.62 8.97 13.66
CA LEU A 235 -15.05 8.64 13.52
C LEU A 235 -15.30 7.15 13.79
N GLY A 236 -14.46 6.27 13.25
CA GLY A 236 -14.56 4.82 13.46
C GLY A 236 -14.41 4.42 14.93
N ALA A 237 -13.49 5.05 15.67
CA ALA A 237 -13.36 4.83 17.10
C ALA A 237 -14.60 5.29 17.89
N ALA A 238 -15.19 6.43 17.52
CA ALA A 238 -16.42 6.92 18.14
C ALA A 238 -17.62 5.98 17.87
N LEU A 239 -17.74 5.47 16.64
CA LEU A 239 -18.74 4.48 16.27
C LEU A 239 -18.57 3.18 17.06
N ALA A 240 -17.34 2.68 17.19
CA ALA A 240 -17.05 1.48 17.97
C ALA A 240 -17.41 1.66 19.45
N ALA A 241 -17.08 2.80 20.05
CA ALA A 241 -17.46 3.12 21.41
C ALA A 241 -18.99 3.16 21.57
N LEU A 242 -19.71 3.81 20.63
CA LEU A 242 -21.17 3.87 20.62
C LEU A 242 -21.79 2.47 20.53
N MET A 243 -21.27 1.57 19.69
CA MET A 243 -21.75 0.19 19.57
C MET A 243 -21.48 -0.63 20.85
N ALA A 244 -20.38 -0.37 21.55
CA ALA A 244 -20.02 -1.08 22.78
C ALA A 244 -20.77 -0.59 24.02
N THR A 245 -21.21 0.67 24.04
CA THR A 245 -21.90 1.29 25.19
C THR A 245 -23.36 1.65 24.93
N GLY A 246 -23.85 1.39 23.72
CA GLY A 246 -25.24 1.60 23.35
C GLY A 246 -26.19 0.75 24.20
N PRO A 247 -27.45 1.18 24.37
CA PRO A 247 -28.44 0.49 25.19
C PRO A 247 -28.76 -0.93 24.69
#